data_AF-A0A371ISZ4-F1
#
_entry.id   AF-A0A371ISZ4-F1
#
_cell.length_a   1.000
_cell.length_b   1.000
_cell.length_c   1.000
_cell.angle_alpha   90.00
_cell.angle_beta   90.00
_cell.angle_gamma   90.00
#
_symmetry.space_group_name_H-M   'P 1'
#
loop_
_entity.id
_entity.type
_entity.pdbx_description
1 polymer ?
#
loop_
_entity_poly.entity_id
_entity_poly.type
_entity_poly.pdbx_seq_one_letter_code
_entity_poly.pdbx_strand_id
1 'polypeptide(L)'
;MAKKRKLKKNAALLIGVIAFFIVYFVFFNWGKSLEVTPEDTPKKTEAQEEDSRSLLTQISSKKKIYISDQNIENIKVEEEYWNEIKFFFSEFSKVREPESYTKKYEGYSDDGIKFSTDLNYFRVYTVNNQEYYKVPISIKKEFEALIKESIYTSFDFIKQYKTWENVTISYNKETKKISGWKYDDLAYKMASKRLVGKVQPEKSKERSKYNFTINIKGEDYEVKVETMGQDYVKIISKDAQSYYEVHNGLYEYIKNEIFEIGK
;
A
#
# COMPACT_ATOMS: atom_id res chain seq x y z
N MET A 1 -26.45 -47.16 -56.17
CA MET A 1 -25.54 -47.31 -55.00
C MET A 1 -24.78 -46.00 -54.78
N ALA A 2 -25.10 -45.26 -53.72
CA ALA A 2 -24.46 -43.96 -53.45
C ALA A 2 -23.09 -44.13 -52.77
N LYS A 3 -22.04 -43.60 -53.41
CA LYS A 3 -20.64 -43.58 -52.92
C LYS A 3 -20.53 -42.69 -51.66
N LYS A 4 -20.30 -43.28 -50.48
CA LYS A 4 -19.93 -42.52 -49.26
C LYS A 4 -18.57 -41.84 -49.48
N ARG A 5 -18.57 -40.49 -49.56
CA ARG A 5 -17.33 -39.68 -49.56
C ARG A 5 -16.68 -39.77 -48.17
N LYS A 6 -15.44 -40.26 -48.11
CA LYS A 6 -14.62 -40.27 -46.88
C LYS A 6 -14.11 -38.85 -46.59
N LEU A 7 -14.30 -38.38 -45.36
CA LEU A 7 -13.79 -37.09 -44.91
C LEU A 7 -12.25 -37.08 -44.93
N LYS A 8 -11.63 -35.99 -45.41
CA LYS A 8 -10.17 -35.83 -45.39
C LYS A 8 -9.71 -35.65 -43.94
N LYS A 9 -8.61 -36.30 -43.54
CA LYS A 9 -8.08 -36.29 -42.15
C LYS A 9 -7.93 -34.87 -41.56
N ASN A 10 -7.50 -33.91 -42.37
CA ASN A 10 -7.33 -32.52 -41.94
C ASN A 10 -8.68 -31.82 -41.65
N ALA A 11 -9.75 -32.18 -42.36
CA ALA A 11 -11.09 -31.68 -42.07
C ALA A 11 -11.65 -32.30 -40.78
N ALA A 12 -11.37 -33.58 -40.53
CA ALA A 12 -11.75 -34.24 -39.28
C ALA A 12 -11.01 -33.63 -38.07
N LEU A 13 -9.74 -33.26 -38.24
CA LEU A 13 -8.94 -32.62 -37.20
C LEU A 13 -9.43 -31.19 -36.91
N LEU A 14 -9.77 -30.41 -37.94
CA LEU A 14 -10.35 -29.06 -37.77
C LEU A 14 -11.71 -29.12 -37.06
N ILE A 15 -12.58 -30.07 -37.43
CA ILE A 15 -13.86 -30.30 -36.77
C ILE A 15 -13.66 -30.71 -35.31
N GLY A 16 -12.65 -31.55 -35.03
CA GLY A 16 -12.29 -31.93 -33.66
C GLY A 16 -11.87 -30.75 -32.79
N VAL A 17 -11.05 -29.84 -33.32
CA VAL A 17 -10.62 -28.63 -32.60
C VAL A 17 -11.81 -27.69 -32.35
N ILE A 18 -12.66 -27.46 -33.35
CA ILE A 18 -13.85 -26.62 -33.20
C ILE A 18 -14.81 -27.23 -32.17
N ALA A 19 -15.05 -28.55 -32.22
CA ALA A 19 -15.89 -29.24 -31.25
C ALA A 19 -15.32 -29.15 -29.83
N PHE A 20 -13.99 -29.25 -29.67
CA PHE A 20 -13.33 -29.07 -28.37
C PHE A 20 -13.59 -27.68 -27.78
N PHE A 21 -13.46 -26.61 -28.57
CA PHE A 21 -13.72 -25.26 -28.08
C PHE A 21 -15.19 -25.00 -27.77
N ILE A 22 -16.13 -25.58 -28.52
CA ILE A 22 -17.57 -25.48 -28.24
C ILE A 22 -17.90 -26.18 -26.91
N VAL A 23 -17.40 -27.41 -26.72
CA VAL A 23 -17.59 -28.15 -25.46
C VAL A 23 -16.94 -27.40 -24.30
N TYR A 24 -15.71 -26.92 -24.47
CA TYR A 24 -15.03 -26.09 -23.47
C TYR A 24 -15.86 -24.85 -23.11
N PHE A 25 -16.39 -24.11 -24.08
CA PHE A 25 -17.21 -22.91 -23.81
C PHE A 25 -18.51 -23.25 -23.09
N VAL A 26 -19.16 -24.37 -23.44
CA VAL A 26 -20.38 -24.83 -22.75
C VAL A 26 -20.06 -25.22 -21.31
N PHE A 27 -19.02 -26.02 -21.06
CA PHE A 27 -18.60 -26.38 -19.70
C PHE A 27 -18.05 -25.20 -18.90
N PHE A 28 -17.40 -24.22 -19.55
CA PHE A 28 -16.92 -23.01 -18.91
C PHE A 28 -18.08 -22.08 -18.51
N ASN A 29 -19.09 -21.90 -19.38
CA ASN A 29 -20.30 -21.17 -19.02
C ASN A 29 -21.14 -21.92 -17.98
N TRP A 30 -21.20 -23.25 -18.04
CA TRP A 30 -21.92 -24.05 -17.05
C TRP A 30 -21.17 -24.08 -15.71
N GLY A 31 -19.83 -24.08 -15.74
CA GLY A 31 -18.94 -23.89 -14.59
C GLY A 31 -19.11 -22.50 -13.95
N LYS A 32 -19.25 -21.44 -14.75
CA LYS A 32 -19.63 -20.11 -14.27
C LYS A 32 -21.02 -20.08 -13.63
N SER A 33 -21.96 -20.92 -14.07
CA SER A 33 -23.26 -21.08 -13.43
C SER A 33 -23.29 -22.11 -12.28
N LEU A 34 -22.19 -22.83 -12.06
CA LEU A 34 -21.95 -23.70 -10.89
C LEU A 34 -21.08 -23.00 -9.83
N GLU A 35 -20.43 -21.89 -10.20
CA GLU A 35 -20.12 -20.75 -9.32
C GLU A 35 -21.41 -19.98 -8.96
N VAL A 36 -22.47 -20.72 -8.61
CA VAL A 36 -23.37 -20.25 -7.57
C VAL A 36 -22.58 -20.44 -6.29
N THR A 37 -21.82 -19.39 -5.95
CA THR A 37 -21.45 -19.11 -4.57
C THR A 37 -22.70 -19.39 -3.71
N PRO A 38 -22.62 -20.17 -2.63
CA PRO A 38 -23.76 -20.33 -1.73
C PRO A 38 -24.03 -19.00 -1.00
N GLU A 39 -24.70 -18.08 -1.67
CA GLU A 39 -25.69 -17.14 -1.13
C GLU A 39 -27.03 -17.80 -1.48
N ASP A 40 -27.90 -18.27 -0.58
CA ASP A 40 -28.56 -17.57 0.51
C ASP A 40 -29.03 -18.60 1.54
N THR A 41 -28.15 -18.94 2.49
CA THR A 41 -28.66 -18.94 3.87
C THR A 41 -28.21 -17.61 4.41
N PRO A 42 -29.09 -16.77 4.98
CA PRO A 42 -28.60 -15.74 5.87
C PRO A 42 -27.87 -16.52 6.96
N LYS A 43 -26.53 -16.58 6.87
CA LYS A 43 -25.73 -16.56 8.09
C LYS A 43 -26.38 -15.43 8.84
N LYS A 44 -27.04 -15.76 9.96
CA LYS A 44 -27.38 -14.78 10.96
C LYS A 44 -26.15 -13.91 11.02
N THR A 45 -26.26 -12.68 10.51
CA THR A 45 -25.39 -11.61 10.93
C THR A 45 -25.40 -11.82 12.42
N GLU A 46 -24.29 -12.29 13.00
CA GLU A 46 -24.05 -12.05 14.40
C GLU A 46 -24.42 -10.59 14.52
N ALA A 47 -25.54 -10.32 15.21
CA ALA A 47 -26.03 -8.96 15.34
C ALA A 47 -24.79 -8.21 15.75
N GLN A 48 -24.27 -7.35 14.85
CA GLN A 48 -23.10 -6.54 15.17
C GLN A 48 -23.56 -5.87 16.44
N GLU A 49 -22.97 -6.25 17.58
CA GLU A 49 -23.26 -5.58 18.82
C GLU A 49 -23.04 -4.11 18.48
N GLU A 50 -24.12 -3.35 18.55
CA GLU A 50 -24.12 -1.97 18.11
C GLU A 50 -23.14 -1.27 19.03
N ASP A 51 -21.92 -1.01 18.53
CA ASP A 51 -20.84 -0.48 19.34
C ASP A 51 -21.26 0.93 19.77
N SER A 52 -21.70 1.02 21.02
CA SER A 52 -22.31 2.23 21.56
C SER A 52 -21.29 3.35 21.80
N ARG A 53 -20.00 3.09 21.58
CA ARG A 53 -18.94 4.09 21.68
C ARG A 53 -19.01 5.06 20.50
N SER A 54 -18.47 6.26 20.66
CA SER A 54 -18.36 7.22 19.55
C SER A 54 -17.56 6.65 18.39
N LEU A 55 -17.86 7.06 17.14
CA LEU A 55 -17.11 6.62 15.96
C LEU A 55 -15.63 6.96 16.08
N LEU A 56 -15.28 8.09 16.72
CA LEU A 56 -13.88 8.44 16.99
C LEU A 56 -13.18 7.41 17.92
N THR A 57 -13.89 6.92 18.94
CA THR A 57 -13.37 5.84 19.79
C THR A 57 -13.26 4.53 19.02
N GLN A 58 -14.23 4.22 18.18
CA GLN A 58 -14.23 3.01 17.36
C GLN A 58 -13.05 3.00 16.38
N ILE A 59 -12.86 4.07 15.60
CA ILE A 59 -11.74 4.16 14.64
C ILE A 59 -10.39 4.11 15.38
N SER A 60 -10.27 4.78 16.53
CA SER A 60 -9.05 4.76 17.36
C SER A 60 -8.66 3.34 17.81
N SER A 61 -9.63 2.45 18.01
CA SER A 61 -9.35 1.06 18.39
C SER A 61 -8.84 0.17 17.26
N LYS A 62 -8.93 0.62 16.00
CA LYS A 62 -8.53 -0.18 14.83
C LYS A 62 -7.01 -0.26 14.71
N LYS A 63 -6.54 -1.41 14.27
CA LYS A 63 -5.10 -1.69 14.08
C LYS A 63 -4.64 -1.51 12.65
N LYS A 64 -5.53 -1.77 11.68
CA LYS A 64 -5.22 -1.64 10.25
C LYS A 64 -5.98 -0.45 9.72
N ILE A 65 -5.22 0.57 9.32
CA ILE A 65 -5.73 1.79 8.73
C ILE A 65 -5.03 2.00 7.41
N TYR A 66 -5.80 2.43 6.43
CA TYR A 66 -5.32 2.88 5.13
C TYR A 66 -5.62 4.36 4.99
N ILE A 67 -4.67 5.13 4.46
CA ILE A 67 -4.81 6.56 4.20
C ILE A 67 -4.52 6.84 2.74
N SER A 68 -5.28 7.77 2.19
CA SER A 68 -5.13 8.33 0.87
C SER A 68 -5.06 9.85 0.94
N ASP A 69 -4.38 10.44 -0.03
CA ASP A 69 -4.51 11.86 -0.36
C ASP A 69 -4.96 12.00 -1.83
N GLN A 70 -4.83 13.20 -2.40
CA GLN A 70 -5.24 13.46 -3.78
C GLN A 70 -4.36 12.74 -4.83
N ASN A 71 -3.15 12.33 -4.48
CA ASN A 71 -2.16 11.78 -5.40
C ASN A 71 -1.91 10.29 -5.17
N ILE A 72 -2.10 9.81 -3.94
CA ILE A 72 -1.79 8.44 -3.55
C ILE A 72 -2.98 7.82 -2.84
N GLU A 73 -3.32 6.60 -3.24
CA GLU A 73 -4.42 5.86 -2.66
C GLU A 73 -3.95 4.63 -1.87
N ASN A 74 -4.74 4.29 -0.85
CA ASN A 74 -4.69 3.00 -0.15
C ASN A 74 -3.36 2.68 0.54
N ILE A 75 -2.70 3.67 1.14
CA ILE A 75 -1.46 3.45 1.88
C ILE A 75 -1.76 2.91 3.26
N LYS A 76 -1.31 1.69 3.52
CA LYS A 76 -1.36 1.11 4.86
C LYS A 76 -0.45 1.89 5.81
N VAL A 77 -1.03 2.38 6.89
CA VAL A 77 -0.32 3.10 7.95
C VAL A 77 0.36 2.11 8.89
N GLU A 78 1.63 2.38 9.21
CA GLU A 78 2.36 1.61 10.21
C GLU A 78 1.77 1.85 11.62
N GLU A 79 1.80 0.82 12.47
CA GLU A 79 1.12 0.85 13.77
C GLU A 79 1.61 1.99 14.66
N GLU A 80 2.91 2.28 14.65
CA GLU A 80 3.52 3.38 15.39
C GLU A 80 2.95 4.74 14.96
N TYR A 81 2.87 5.01 13.66
CA TYR A 81 2.28 6.25 13.14
C TYR A 81 0.81 6.36 13.49
N TRP A 82 0.06 5.26 13.40
CA TRP A 82 -1.34 5.29 13.79
C TRP A 82 -1.52 5.57 15.28
N ASN A 83 -0.67 5.00 16.14
CA ASN A 83 -0.67 5.30 17.56
C ASN A 83 -0.41 6.78 17.83
N GLU A 84 0.56 7.39 17.13
CA GLU A 84 0.84 8.82 17.21
C GLU A 84 -0.35 9.68 16.76
N ILE A 85 -0.95 9.35 15.61
CA ILE A 85 -2.13 10.03 15.07
C ILE A 85 -3.32 10.00 16.05
N LYS A 86 -3.52 8.89 16.76
CA LYS A 86 -4.63 8.75 17.72
C LYS A 86 -4.47 9.62 18.96
N PHE A 87 -3.26 10.02 19.35
CA PHE A 87 -3.10 10.90 20.51
C PHE A 87 -3.80 12.25 20.29
N PHE A 88 -3.78 12.77 19.06
CA PHE A 88 -4.47 14.01 18.71
C PHE A 88 -5.99 13.93 18.88
N PHE A 89 -6.59 12.75 18.79
CA PHE A 89 -8.03 12.57 18.90
C PHE A 89 -8.55 13.00 20.28
N SER A 90 -7.70 12.96 21.31
CA SER A 90 -8.05 13.43 22.65
C SER A 90 -8.27 14.95 22.73
N GLU A 91 -7.68 15.72 21.82
CA GLU A 91 -7.81 17.18 21.74
C GLU A 91 -8.96 17.62 20.81
N PHE A 92 -9.55 16.69 20.08
CA PHE A 92 -10.61 16.97 19.13
C PHE A 92 -11.94 17.22 19.85
N SER A 93 -12.65 18.27 19.45
CA SER A 93 -13.95 18.61 20.02
C SER A 93 -15.08 18.23 19.07
N LYS A 94 -16.03 17.41 19.50
CA LYS A 94 -17.21 17.06 18.68
C LYS A 94 -18.01 18.32 18.34
N VAL A 95 -18.39 18.46 17.07
CA VAL A 95 -19.16 19.59 16.54
C VAL A 95 -20.29 19.12 15.63
N ARG A 96 -21.20 20.03 15.27
CA ARG A 96 -22.15 19.80 14.18
C ARG A 96 -21.41 19.79 12.85
N GLU A 97 -22.09 19.27 11.82
CA GLU A 97 -21.59 19.31 10.45
C GLU A 97 -21.22 20.75 10.04
N PRO A 98 -20.01 20.99 9.52
CA PRO A 98 -19.59 22.31 9.08
C PRO A 98 -20.29 22.71 7.77
N GLU A 99 -20.49 24.01 7.58
CA GLU A 99 -21.11 24.55 6.34
C GLU A 99 -20.28 24.26 5.08
N SER A 100 -18.95 24.19 5.22
CA SER A 100 -18.03 23.85 4.14
C SER A 100 -17.00 22.82 4.61
N TYR A 101 -16.76 21.82 3.77
CA TYR A 101 -15.84 20.74 4.05
C TYR A 101 -15.35 20.11 2.75
N THR A 102 -14.05 20.21 2.50
CA THR A 102 -13.38 19.58 1.35
C THR A 102 -12.25 18.72 1.85
N LYS A 103 -12.45 17.40 1.83
CA LYS A 103 -11.45 16.44 2.30
C LYS A 103 -10.10 16.65 1.61
N LYS A 104 -9.04 16.70 2.41
CA LYS A 104 -7.64 16.71 1.95
C LYS A 104 -7.02 15.32 2.06
N TYR A 105 -7.34 14.63 3.16
CA TYR A 105 -6.97 13.25 3.39
C TYR A 105 -8.21 12.43 3.69
N GLU A 106 -8.17 11.15 3.34
CA GLU A 106 -9.19 10.19 3.74
C GLU A 106 -8.56 8.88 4.12
N GLY A 107 -9.29 8.09 4.90
CA GLY A 107 -8.81 6.78 5.29
C GLY A 107 -9.93 5.86 5.71
N TYR A 108 -9.59 4.58 5.85
CA TYR A 108 -10.53 3.56 6.25
C TYR A 108 -9.84 2.46 7.04
N SER A 109 -10.65 1.76 7.83
CA SER A 109 -10.30 0.53 8.53
C SER A 109 -10.79 -0.69 7.77
N ASP A 110 -10.24 -1.85 8.08
CA ASP A 110 -10.57 -3.13 7.43
C ASP A 110 -12.02 -3.58 7.67
N ASP A 111 -12.70 -3.05 8.68
CA ASP A 111 -14.11 -3.31 8.99
C ASP A 111 -15.07 -2.19 8.56
N GLY A 112 -14.58 -1.24 7.75
CA GLY A 112 -15.43 -0.31 7.01
C GLY A 112 -15.73 1.02 7.71
N ILE A 113 -15.15 1.30 8.89
CA ILE A 113 -15.18 2.66 9.45
C ILE A 113 -14.23 3.54 8.64
N LYS A 114 -14.74 4.66 8.15
CA LYS A 114 -14.00 5.62 7.34
C LYS A 114 -13.75 6.90 8.11
N PHE A 115 -12.70 7.60 7.75
CA PHE A 115 -12.48 8.97 8.18
C PHE A 115 -12.02 9.84 7.02
N SER A 116 -12.10 11.14 7.23
CA SER A 116 -11.52 12.13 6.33
C SER A 116 -11.23 13.41 7.09
N THR A 117 -10.33 14.22 6.57
CA THR A 117 -10.02 15.52 7.17
C THR A 117 -9.60 16.54 6.14
N ASP A 118 -9.98 17.79 6.37
CA ASP A 118 -9.47 18.99 5.69
C ASP A 118 -8.46 19.75 6.57
N LEU A 119 -8.02 19.13 7.68
CA LEU A 119 -7.19 19.68 8.77
C LEU A 119 -7.88 20.71 9.68
N ASN A 120 -9.07 21.21 9.33
CA ASN A 120 -9.90 22.03 10.22
C ASN A 120 -10.91 21.17 10.99
N TYR A 121 -11.46 20.19 10.29
CA TYR A 121 -12.41 19.22 10.77
C TYR A 121 -11.92 17.81 10.46
N PHE A 122 -12.19 16.90 11.39
CA PHE A 122 -11.99 15.47 11.26
C PHE A 122 -13.36 14.81 11.27
N ARG A 123 -13.71 14.14 10.17
CA ARG A 123 -14.98 13.43 10.00
C ARG A 123 -14.72 11.95 10.14
N VAL A 124 -15.47 11.26 11.01
CA VAL A 124 -15.50 9.79 11.09
C VAL A 124 -16.90 9.33 10.71
N TYR A 125 -17.01 8.33 9.84
CA TYR A 125 -18.28 7.94 9.27
C TYR A 125 -18.34 6.48 8.87
N THR A 126 -19.56 5.95 8.92
CA THR A 126 -19.97 4.65 8.39
C THR A 126 -21.04 4.90 7.31
N VAL A 127 -21.71 3.84 6.84
CA VAL A 127 -22.86 3.98 5.93
C VAL A 127 -24.04 4.68 6.63
N ASN A 128 -24.20 4.48 7.94
CA ASN A 128 -25.41 4.88 8.66
C ASN A 128 -25.24 6.13 9.53
N ASN A 129 -24.00 6.45 9.92
CA ASN A 129 -23.73 7.50 10.89
C ASN A 129 -22.45 8.26 10.53
N GLN A 130 -22.40 9.55 10.85
CA GLN A 130 -21.22 10.39 10.70
C GLN A 130 -21.06 11.35 11.88
N GLU A 131 -19.83 11.57 12.30
CA GLU A 131 -19.45 12.47 13.37
C GLU A 131 -18.36 13.43 12.88
N TYR A 132 -18.50 14.70 13.24
CA TYR A 132 -17.54 15.75 12.93
C TYR A 132 -16.86 16.25 14.20
N TYR A 133 -15.56 16.50 14.08
CA TYR A 133 -14.72 16.97 15.16
C TYR A 133 -13.88 18.15 14.71
N LYS A 134 -13.80 19.19 15.52
CA LYS A 134 -12.92 20.35 15.27
C LYS A 134 -11.50 20.01 15.68
N VAL A 135 -10.55 20.23 14.77
CA VAL A 135 -9.11 20.09 15.01
C VAL A 135 -8.56 21.43 15.54
N PRO A 136 -8.01 21.48 16.76
CA PRO A 136 -7.39 22.67 17.32
C PRO A 136 -6.24 23.19 16.46
N ILE A 137 -6.16 24.53 16.30
CA ILE A 137 -5.14 25.19 15.46
C ILE A 137 -3.72 24.85 15.94
N SER A 138 -3.52 24.70 17.26
CA SER A 138 -2.22 24.39 17.89
C SER A 138 -1.59 23.11 17.36
N ILE A 139 -2.39 22.09 17.05
CA ILE A 139 -1.89 20.77 16.66
C ILE A 139 -1.95 20.48 15.15
N LYS A 140 -2.61 21.34 14.35
CA LYS A 140 -2.84 21.09 12.91
C LYS A 140 -1.57 20.76 12.15
N LYS A 141 -0.49 21.50 12.43
CA LYS A 141 0.78 21.34 11.72
C LYS A 141 1.43 19.98 12.03
N GLU A 142 1.42 19.58 13.29
CA GLU A 142 2.00 18.31 13.74
C GLU A 142 1.16 17.13 13.25
N PHE A 143 -0.17 17.24 13.36
CA PHE A 143 -1.11 16.26 12.82
C PHE A 143 -0.95 16.07 11.31
N GLU A 144 -0.85 17.16 10.54
CA GLU A 144 -0.60 17.07 9.09
C GLU A 144 0.77 16.46 8.78
N ALA A 145 1.81 16.81 9.54
CA ALA A 145 3.14 16.26 9.34
C ALA A 145 3.14 14.74 9.54
N LEU A 146 2.49 14.24 10.59
CA LEU A 146 2.39 12.80 10.86
C LEU A 146 1.57 12.06 9.81
N ILE A 147 0.46 12.63 9.34
CA ILE A 147 -0.27 12.04 8.20
C ILE A 147 0.64 11.96 6.97
N LYS A 148 1.35 13.04 6.63
CA LYS A 148 2.26 13.06 5.48
C LYS A 148 3.38 12.03 5.63
N GLU A 149 4.04 11.98 6.78
CA GLU A 149 5.08 10.97 7.04
C GLU A 149 4.50 9.56 6.89
N SER A 150 3.36 9.27 7.52
CA SER A 150 2.72 7.95 7.44
C SER A 150 2.37 7.50 6.02
N ILE A 151 2.13 8.43 5.09
CA ILE A 151 1.90 8.14 3.67
C ILE A 151 3.25 8.00 2.94
N TYR A 152 4.02 9.09 2.92
CA TYR A 152 5.11 9.32 1.96
C TYR A 152 6.43 8.64 2.33
N THR A 153 6.53 8.04 3.51
CA THR A 153 7.71 7.25 3.90
C THR A 153 7.38 5.80 4.23
N SER A 154 6.14 5.37 4.01
CA SER A 154 5.71 4.00 4.23
C SER A 154 6.30 3.04 3.20
N PHE A 155 6.46 1.77 3.59
CA PHE A 155 6.86 0.73 2.63
C PHE A 155 5.78 0.49 1.57
N ASP A 156 4.51 0.64 1.93
CA ASP A 156 3.39 0.45 1.01
C ASP A 156 3.41 1.48 -0.12
N PHE A 157 3.77 2.75 0.19
CA PHE A 157 3.96 3.79 -0.82
C PHE A 157 5.18 3.53 -1.70
N ILE A 158 6.37 3.31 -1.11
CA ILE A 158 7.57 3.21 -1.92
C ILE A 158 7.55 1.97 -2.82
N LYS A 159 6.83 0.91 -2.46
CA LYS A 159 6.74 -0.37 -3.20
C LYS A 159 5.73 -0.38 -4.35
N GLN A 160 5.07 0.74 -4.65
CA GLN A 160 4.16 0.85 -5.79
C GLN A 160 4.91 0.84 -7.13
N TYR A 161 5.63 -0.23 -7.43
CA TYR A 161 6.60 -0.28 -8.53
C TYR A 161 6.02 -0.08 -9.94
N LYS A 162 4.70 -0.23 -10.07
CA LYS A 162 3.97 0.03 -11.32
C LYS A 162 3.86 1.52 -11.65
N THR A 163 4.02 2.40 -10.67
CA THR A 163 3.98 3.86 -10.85
C THR A 163 5.39 4.46 -10.98
N TRP A 164 6.44 3.64 -10.87
CA TRP A 164 7.82 4.09 -11.01
C TRP A 164 8.15 4.37 -12.49
N GLU A 165 8.62 5.58 -12.78
CA GLU A 165 9.11 5.96 -14.11
C GLU A 165 10.61 5.68 -14.24
N ASN A 166 11.37 6.03 -13.21
CA ASN A 166 12.83 5.92 -13.20
C ASN A 166 13.35 5.50 -11.83
N VAL A 167 14.22 4.49 -11.81
CA VAL A 167 14.95 4.10 -10.61
C VAL A 167 16.45 4.12 -10.88
N THR A 168 17.19 4.79 -10.01
CA THR A 168 18.65 4.76 -9.98
C THR A 168 19.14 4.31 -8.62
N ILE A 169 20.24 3.57 -8.60
CA ILE A 169 20.93 3.21 -7.37
C ILE A 169 22.36 3.73 -7.44
N SER A 170 22.76 4.49 -6.43
CA SER A 170 24.08 5.10 -6.33
C SER A 170 24.89 4.51 -5.18
N TYR A 171 26.18 4.32 -5.42
CA TYR A 171 27.19 3.97 -4.44
C TYR A 171 28.50 4.69 -4.78
N ASN A 172 29.06 5.42 -3.82
CA ASN A 172 30.23 6.30 -4.03
C ASN A 172 30.02 7.25 -5.23
N LYS A 173 30.82 7.11 -6.29
CA LYS A 173 30.75 7.91 -7.53
C LYS A 173 30.00 7.20 -8.66
N GLU A 174 29.53 5.99 -8.43
CA GLU A 174 28.87 5.17 -9.43
C GLU A 174 27.35 5.23 -9.25
N THR A 175 26.62 5.40 -10.35
CA THR A 175 25.16 5.38 -10.38
C THR A 175 24.71 4.42 -11.47
N LYS A 176 23.91 3.42 -11.11
CA LYS A 176 23.33 2.44 -12.02
C LYS A 176 21.84 2.70 -12.19
N LYS A 177 21.38 2.79 -13.43
CA LYS A 177 19.95 2.82 -13.74
C LYS A 177 19.39 1.40 -13.68
N ILE A 178 18.29 1.22 -12.97
CA ILE A 178 17.59 -0.06 -12.90
C ILE A 178 16.64 -0.15 -14.09
N SER A 179 16.60 -1.33 -14.72
CA SER A 179 15.66 -1.57 -15.82
C SER A 179 14.25 -1.80 -15.27
N GLY A 180 13.23 -1.33 -15.99
CA GLY A 180 11.83 -1.43 -15.55
C GLY A 180 11.36 -2.86 -15.25
N TRP A 181 11.90 -3.86 -15.95
CA TRP A 181 11.58 -5.28 -15.70
C TRP A 181 12.16 -5.83 -14.39
N LYS A 182 13.04 -5.09 -13.71
CA LYS A 182 13.58 -5.44 -12.38
C LYS A 182 12.92 -4.65 -11.25
N TYR A 183 11.94 -3.81 -11.55
CA TYR A 183 11.31 -2.95 -10.55
C TYR A 183 10.51 -3.76 -9.53
N ASP A 184 9.81 -4.81 -9.99
CA ASP A 184 9.09 -5.73 -9.12
C ASP A 184 10.03 -6.44 -8.15
N ASP A 185 11.13 -7.00 -8.65
CA ASP A 185 12.13 -7.69 -7.81
C ASP A 185 12.73 -6.73 -6.76
N LEU A 186 13.13 -5.52 -7.17
CA LEU A 186 13.62 -4.50 -6.23
C LEU A 186 12.58 -4.16 -5.14
N ALA A 187 11.32 -3.97 -5.52
CA ALA A 187 10.24 -3.70 -4.57
C ALA A 187 9.98 -4.89 -3.64
N TYR A 188 10.11 -6.13 -4.12
CA TYR A 188 9.98 -7.32 -3.27
C TYR A 188 11.12 -7.44 -2.26
N LYS A 189 12.35 -7.03 -2.62
CA LYS A 189 13.48 -7.00 -1.67
C LYS A 189 13.32 -5.92 -0.60
N MET A 190 12.54 -4.87 -0.86
CA MET A 190 12.16 -3.87 0.14
C MET A 190 11.15 -4.49 1.13
N ALA A 191 11.65 -4.96 2.27
CA ALA A 191 10.84 -5.54 3.33
C ALA A 191 11.22 -4.94 4.69
N SER A 192 10.32 -4.15 5.26
CA SER A 192 10.43 -3.64 6.62
C SER A 192 10.14 -4.73 7.65
N LYS A 193 10.78 -4.60 8.80
CA LYS A 193 10.41 -5.30 10.03
C LYS A 193 9.56 -4.39 10.92
N ARG A 194 10.00 -3.14 11.13
CA ARG A 194 9.36 -2.14 11.99
C ARG A 194 9.92 -0.74 11.77
N LEU A 195 9.15 0.28 12.16
CA LEU A 195 9.62 1.65 12.31
C LEU A 195 10.59 1.75 13.51
N VAL A 196 11.64 2.56 13.39
CA VAL A 196 12.63 2.77 14.46
C VAL A 196 13.04 4.24 14.58
N GLY A 197 13.60 4.61 15.74
CA GLY A 197 14.21 5.92 15.94
C GLY A 197 15.55 6.06 15.20
N LYS A 198 15.91 7.31 14.88
CA LYS A 198 17.12 7.70 14.12
C LYS A 198 18.45 7.13 14.63
N VAL A 199 18.62 6.99 15.95
CA VAL A 199 19.94 6.77 16.57
C VAL A 199 20.63 5.48 16.13
N GLN A 200 19.91 4.36 16.08
CA GLN A 200 20.49 3.06 15.69
C GLN A 200 20.87 3.00 14.20
N PRO A 201 19.99 3.41 13.26
CA PRO A 201 20.32 3.51 11.84
C PRO A 201 21.54 4.38 11.55
N GLU A 202 21.65 5.58 12.13
CA GLU A 202 22.80 6.47 11.87
C GLU A 202 24.13 5.84 12.34
N LYS A 203 24.14 5.24 13.53
CA LYS A 203 25.32 4.48 14.01
C LYS A 203 25.64 3.28 13.12
N SER A 204 24.62 2.60 12.60
CA SER A 204 24.79 1.49 11.66
C SER A 204 25.42 1.95 10.34
N LYS A 205 24.94 3.07 9.79
CA LYS A 205 25.48 3.70 8.58
C LYS A 205 26.95 4.08 8.74
N GLU A 206 27.32 4.70 9.85
CA GLU A 206 28.72 5.09 10.16
C GLU A 206 29.67 3.89 10.23
N ARG A 207 29.20 2.74 10.73
CA ARG A 207 29.99 1.51 10.86
C ARG A 207 30.01 0.67 9.59
N SER A 208 29.09 0.91 8.67
CA SER A 208 28.96 0.12 7.46
C SER A 208 29.95 0.55 6.39
N LYS A 209 30.65 -0.43 5.81
CA LYS A 209 31.56 -0.22 4.68
C LYS A 209 30.82 0.17 3.40
N TYR A 210 29.57 -0.26 3.25
CA TYR A 210 28.77 -0.03 2.05
C TYR A 210 27.42 0.56 2.44
N ASN A 211 27.05 1.67 1.81
CA ASN A 211 25.73 2.29 1.95
C ASN A 211 25.29 2.77 0.55
N PHE A 212 24.13 2.32 0.14
CA PHE A 212 23.53 2.57 -1.16
C PHE A 212 22.42 3.61 -1.03
N THR A 213 22.20 4.36 -2.09
CA THR A 213 21.07 5.29 -2.22
C THR A 213 20.24 4.87 -3.42
N ILE A 214 18.97 4.56 -3.20
CA ILE A 214 17.99 4.27 -4.25
C ILE A 214 17.16 5.55 -4.44
N ASN A 215 17.17 6.12 -5.63
CA ASN A 215 16.28 7.22 -6.00
C ASN A 215 15.19 6.66 -6.92
N ILE A 216 13.94 6.81 -6.50
CA ILE A 216 12.74 6.38 -7.20
C ILE A 216 11.99 7.64 -7.62
N LYS A 217 11.74 7.79 -8.92
CA LYS A 217 10.94 8.87 -9.48
C LYS A 217 9.67 8.28 -10.12
N GLY A 218 8.52 8.79 -9.72
CA GLY A 218 7.24 8.60 -10.41
C GLY A 218 6.78 9.90 -11.07
N GLU A 219 5.55 9.91 -11.57
CA GLU A 219 4.95 11.06 -12.29
C GLU A 219 5.03 12.36 -11.46
N ASP A 220 4.52 12.31 -10.21
CA ASP A 220 4.40 13.48 -9.32
C ASP A 220 5.15 13.33 -7.99
N TYR A 221 6.13 12.42 -7.93
CA TYR A 221 6.87 12.19 -6.68
C TYR A 221 8.31 11.72 -6.89
N GLU A 222 9.14 12.02 -5.90
CA GLU A 222 10.48 11.51 -5.75
C GLU A 222 10.67 10.95 -4.33
N VAL A 223 11.28 9.78 -4.26
CA VAL A 223 11.60 9.08 -3.03
C VAL A 223 13.05 8.67 -3.05
N LYS A 224 13.73 8.91 -1.94
CA LYS A 224 15.09 8.46 -1.71
C LYS A 224 15.11 7.45 -0.57
N VAL A 225 15.60 6.25 -0.85
CA VAL A 225 15.81 5.18 0.14
C VAL A 225 17.32 4.99 0.33
N GLU A 226 17.84 5.36 1.49
CA GLU A 226 19.24 5.13 1.85
C GLU A 226 19.36 3.86 2.69
N THR A 227 20.19 2.90 2.28
CA THR A 227 20.57 1.81 3.19
C THR A 227 21.50 2.35 4.26
N MET A 228 21.27 1.96 5.51
CA MET A 228 22.01 2.41 6.69
C MET A 228 22.67 1.21 7.36
N GLY A 229 23.67 0.63 6.69
CA GLY A 229 24.13 -0.73 6.96
C GLY A 229 23.19 -1.79 6.38
N GLN A 230 23.29 -3.01 6.91
CA GLN A 230 22.58 -4.18 6.38
C GLN A 230 21.11 -4.23 6.80
N ASP A 231 20.81 -3.73 8.00
CA ASP A 231 19.53 -3.97 8.68
C ASP A 231 18.64 -2.73 8.77
N TYR A 232 19.04 -1.59 8.21
CA TYR A 232 18.26 -0.36 8.32
C TYR A 232 18.17 0.38 7.00
N VAL A 233 17.08 1.12 6.83
CA VAL A 233 16.94 2.11 5.77
C VAL A 233 16.42 3.43 6.33
N LYS A 234 16.77 4.51 5.66
CA LYS A 234 16.13 5.81 5.78
C LYS A 234 15.36 6.09 4.50
N ILE A 235 14.08 6.40 4.64
CA ILE A 235 13.22 6.82 3.53
C ILE A 235 13.03 8.33 3.65
N ILE A 236 13.22 9.04 2.55
CA ILE A 236 13.03 10.49 2.43
C ILE A 236 12.10 10.72 1.23
N SER A 237 11.03 11.46 1.44
CA SER A 237 10.16 11.92 0.37
C SER A 237 9.59 13.28 0.73
N LYS A 238 9.69 14.25 -0.18
CA LYS A 238 9.36 15.66 0.09
C LYS A 238 10.11 16.12 1.36
N ASP A 239 9.39 16.68 2.33
CA ASP A 239 9.93 17.14 3.62
C ASP A 239 9.86 16.06 4.73
N ALA A 240 9.38 14.85 4.40
CA ALA A 240 9.21 13.75 5.34
C ALA A 240 10.42 12.81 5.34
N GLN A 241 10.77 12.29 6.51
CA GLN A 241 11.79 11.25 6.64
C GLN A 241 11.43 10.24 7.74
N SER A 242 11.74 8.98 7.49
CA SER A 242 11.51 7.91 8.46
C SER A 242 12.61 6.86 8.40
N TYR A 243 12.78 6.14 9.50
CA TYR A 243 13.81 5.14 9.66
C TYR A 243 13.17 3.79 9.96
N TYR A 244 13.63 2.75 9.29
CA TYR A 244 13.08 1.41 9.43
C TYR A 244 14.19 0.42 9.69
N GLU A 245 13.91 -0.55 10.56
CA GLU A 245 14.62 -1.82 10.55
C GLU A 245 14.06 -2.68 9.41
N VAL A 246 14.93 -3.29 8.62
CA VAL A 246 14.57 -4.07 7.42
C VAL A 246 15.20 -5.46 7.47
N HIS A 247 14.72 -6.33 6.59
CA HIS A 247 15.44 -7.54 6.24
C HIS A 247 16.64 -7.20 5.34
N ASN A 248 17.75 -7.92 5.50
CA ASN A 248 18.98 -7.69 4.75
C ASN A 248 18.90 -8.00 3.24
N GLY A 249 17.78 -8.58 2.76
CA GLY A 249 17.59 -8.95 1.37
C GLY A 249 17.79 -7.80 0.37
N LEU A 250 17.34 -6.59 0.71
CA LEU A 250 17.59 -5.39 -0.10
C LEU A 250 19.08 -5.07 -0.22
N TYR A 251 19.79 -5.09 0.92
CA TYR A 251 21.21 -4.78 0.98
C TYR A 251 22.03 -5.79 0.16
N GLU A 252 21.79 -7.09 0.37
CA GLU A 252 22.52 -8.15 -0.32
C GLU A 252 22.24 -8.15 -1.83
N TYR A 253 20.98 -7.91 -2.24
CA TYR A 253 20.63 -7.77 -3.65
C TYR A 253 21.42 -6.65 -4.34
N ILE A 254 21.40 -5.45 -3.75
CA ILE A 254 22.10 -4.30 -4.33
C ILE A 254 23.62 -4.55 -4.37
N LYS A 255 24.17 -5.04 -3.26
CA LYS A 255 25.61 -5.29 -3.16
C LYS A 255 26.08 -6.36 -4.15
N ASN A 256 25.40 -7.50 -4.23
CA ASN A 256 25.91 -8.68 -4.93
C ASN A 256 25.45 -8.80 -6.38
N GLU A 257 24.29 -8.22 -6.73
CA GLU A 257 23.70 -8.34 -8.07
C GLU A 257 23.71 -7.03 -8.86
N ILE A 258 23.61 -5.88 -8.18
CA ILE A 258 23.64 -4.58 -8.86
C ILE A 258 25.07 -4.07 -8.97
N PHE A 259 25.83 -4.06 -7.87
CA PHE A 259 27.22 -3.56 -7.87
C PHE A 259 28.29 -4.65 -7.88
N GLU A 260 27.91 -5.92 -7.70
CA GLU A 260 28.82 -7.08 -7.73
C GLU A 260 30.03 -6.92 -6.77
N ILE A 261 29.82 -6.26 -5.63
CA ILE A 261 30.90 -5.94 -4.69
C ILE A 261 31.34 -7.18 -3.93
N GLY A 262 32.61 -7.56 -4.10
CA GLY A 262 33.21 -8.73 -3.44
C GLY A 262 33.05 -10.03 -4.23
N LYS A 263 32.52 -9.96 -5.44
CA LYS A 263 32.77 -10.93 -6.51
C LYS A 263 34.02 -10.48 -7.29
#